data_AF-A0A919HIP5-F1
#
_entry.id   AF-A0A919HIP5-F1
#
_cell.length_a   1.000
_cell.length_b   1.000
_cell.length_c   1.000
_cell.angle_alpha   90.00
_cell.angle_beta   90.00
_cell.angle_gamma   90.00
#
_symmetry.space_group_name_H-M   'P 1'
#
loop_
_entity.id
_entity.type
_entity.pdbx_description
1 polymer ?
#
loop_
_entity_poly.entity_id
_entity_poly.type
_entity_poly.pdbx_seq_one_letter_code
_entity_poly.pdbx_strand_id
1 'polypeptide(L)'
;MTAQPEFPVEYPVTAIPHTINAIGDALTGAKRALFYSEVLAADETAVPGVMRRWWKAAMLDAAPGAEASRANASAGRALVSVDDLAARVEGRR
;
A
#
# COMPACT_ATOMS: atom_id res chain seq x y z
N MET A 1 -0.22 -34.92 0.00
CA MET A 1 -0.20 -33.61 -0.67
C MET A 1 -1.62 -33.10 -0.66
N THR A 2 -1.98 -32.22 0.26
CA THR A 2 -3.34 -31.68 0.39
C THR A 2 -3.31 -30.26 -0.16
N ALA A 3 -4.03 -30.01 -1.25
CA ALA A 3 -4.16 -28.67 -1.81
C ALA A 3 -4.98 -27.81 -0.84
N GLN A 4 -4.47 -26.63 -0.50
CA GLN A 4 -5.19 -25.67 0.32
C GLN A 4 -6.32 -25.05 -0.53
N PRO A 5 -7.57 -24.99 -0.04
CA PRO A 5 -8.65 -24.33 -0.77
C PRO A 5 -8.28 -22.87 -1.05
N GLU A 6 -8.27 -22.51 -2.33
CA GLU A 6 -8.11 -21.14 -2.79
C GLU A 6 -9.42 -20.40 -2.56
N PHE A 7 -9.57 -19.77 -1.39
CA PHE A 7 -10.69 -18.87 -1.16
C PHE A 7 -10.44 -17.59 -1.98
N PRO A 8 -11.36 -17.19 -2.88
CA PRO A 8 -11.25 -15.90 -3.54
C PRO A 8 -11.47 -14.83 -2.46
N VAL A 9 -10.38 -14.22 -2.01
CA VAL A 9 -10.45 -13.02 -1.19
C VAL A 9 -10.76 -11.88 -2.15
N GLU A 10 -12.02 -11.45 -2.22
CA GLU A 10 -12.39 -10.21 -2.90
C GLU A 10 -11.78 -9.05 -2.11
N TYR A 11 -10.54 -8.69 -2.43
CA TYR A 11 -9.97 -7.43 -1.97
C TYR A 11 -10.78 -6.32 -2.64
N PRO A 12 -11.31 -5.35 -1.87
CA PRO A 12 -12.04 -4.21 -2.45
C PRO A 12 -11.15 -3.32 -3.34
N VAL A 13 -9.85 -3.62 -3.42
CA VAL A 13 -8.86 -2.95 -4.27
C VAL A 13 -8.10 -4.01 -5.05
N THR A 14 -8.10 -3.90 -6.38
CA THR A 14 -7.22 -4.72 -7.23
C THR A 14 -5.78 -4.45 -6.84
N ALA A 15 -5.03 -5.51 -6.49
CA ALA A 15 -3.64 -5.37 -6.11
C ALA A 15 -2.82 -4.76 -7.26
N ILE A 16 -2.09 -3.68 -6.95
CA ILE A 16 -1.15 -3.09 -7.90
C ILE A 16 -0.03 -4.10 -8.15
N PRO A 17 0.31 -4.45 -9.40
CA PRO A 17 1.45 -5.32 -9.68
C PRO A 17 2.75 -4.74 -9.12
N HIS A 18 3.66 -5.58 -8.62
CA HIS A 18 4.92 -5.13 -8.03
C HIS A 18 6.01 -4.87 -9.09
N THR A 19 5.70 -4.04 -10.08
CA THR A 19 6.61 -3.62 -11.15
C THR A 19 6.84 -2.11 -11.10
N ILE A 20 7.95 -1.63 -11.67
CA ILE A 20 8.28 -0.20 -11.67
C ILE A 20 7.15 0.62 -12.30
N ASN A 21 6.69 0.24 -13.50
CA ASN A 21 5.66 1.00 -14.20
C ASN A 21 4.31 0.96 -13.49
N ALA A 22 3.88 -0.20 -12.98
CA ALA A 22 2.59 -0.32 -12.29
C ALA A 22 2.54 0.52 -11.01
N ILE A 23 3.64 0.57 -10.24
CA ILE A 23 3.77 1.44 -9.08
C ILE A 23 3.75 2.90 -9.52
N GLY A 24 4.51 3.25 -10.57
CA GLY A 24 4.57 4.61 -11.09
C GLY A 24 3.23 5.14 -11.61
N ASP A 25 2.45 4.31 -12.28
CA ASP A 25 1.13 4.66 -12.81
C ASP A 25 0.09 4.86 -11.70
N ALA A 26 0.23 4.13 -10.59
CA ALA A 26 -0.62 4.29 -9.41
C ALA A 26 -0.29 5.55 -8.59
N LEU A 27 0.89 6.15 -8.77
CA LEU A 27 1.30 7.38 -8.09
C LEU A 27 1.00 8.61 -8.95
N THR A 28 0.57 9.70 -8.33
CA THR A 28 0.26 10.95 -9.05
C THR A 28 1.23 12.08 -8.68
N GLY A 29 1.39 13.03 -9.62
CA GLY A 29 2.13 14.28 -9.41
C GLY A 29 3.56 14.08 -8.88
N ALA A 30 3.88 14.78 -7.79
CA ALA A 30 5.21 14.78 -7.18
C ALA A 30 5.66 13.39 -6.68
N LYS A 31 4.72 12.55 -6.22
CA LYS A 31 5.06 11.20 -5.72
C LYS A 31 5.60 10.31 -6.84
N ARG A 32 5.01 10.38 -8.03
CA ARG A 32 5.47 9.63 -9.19
C ARG A 32 6.89 10.03 -9.59
N ALA A 33 7.16 11.33 -9.65
CA ALA A 33 8.48 11.84 -9.98
C ALA A 33 9.54 11.41 -8.94
N LEU A 34 9.20 11.52 -7.65
CA LEU A 34 10.10 11.11 -6.57
C LEU A 34 10.39 9.61 -6.61
N PHE A 35 9.36 8.77 -6.80
CA PHE A 35 9.54 7.33 -6.97
C PHE A 35 10.53 6.98 -8.07
N TYR A 36 10.35 7.53 -9.27
CA TYR A 36 11.28 7.26 -10.37
C TYR A 36 12.70 7.76 -10.06
N SER A 37 12.84 8.93 -9.44
CA SER A 37 14.17 9.43 -9.05
C SER A 37 14.87 8.54 -8.02
N GLU A 38 14.14 8.00 -7.04
CA GLU A 38 14.70 7.14 -6.02
C GLU A 38 15.07 5.76 -6.57
N VAL A 39 14.28 5.22 -7.50
CA VAL A 39 14.64 3.97 -8.19
C VAL A 39 15.89 4.15 -9.05
N LEU A 40 16.00 5.25 -9.79
CA LEU A 40 17.16 5.54 -10.65
C LEU A 40 18.43 5.88 -9.85
N ALA A 41 18.29 6.40 -8.63
CA ALA A 41 19.42 6.72 -7.76
C ALA A 41 19.86 5.55 -6.87
N ALA A 42 19.06 4.49 -6.77
CA ALA A 42 19.36 3.36 -5.90
C ALA A 42 20.43 2.44 -6.51
N ASP A 43 21.30 1.92 -5.65
CA ASP A 43 22.11 0.75 -5.97
C ASP A 43 21.19 -0.46 -6.29
N GLU A 44 21.65 -1.36 -7.15
CA GLU A 44 20.90 -2.55 -7.58
C GLU A 44 20.34 -3.34 -6.38
N THR A 45 21.13 -3.50 -5.33
CA THR A 45 20.73 -4.24 -4.11
C THR A 45 19.62 -3.54 -3.31
N ALA A 46 19.48 -2.22 -3.47
CA ALA A 46 18.50 -1.39 -2.78
C ALA A 46 17.19 -1.22 -3.55
N VAL A 47 17.18 -1.43 -4.88
CA VAL A 47 16.00 -1.26 -5.74
C VAL A 47 14.77 -2.03 -5.21
N PRO A 48 14.85 -3.31 -4.79
CA PRO A 48 13.68 -4.02 -4.26
C PRO A 48 13.09 -3.37 -3.01
N GLY A 49 13.92 -2.76 -2.17
CA GLY A 49 13.49 -2.03 -0.97
C GLY A 49 12.75 -0.74 -1.31
N VAL A 50 13.27 0.03 -2.26
CA VAL A 50 12.62 1.23 -2.80
C VAL A 50 11.26 0.87 -3.40
N MET A 51 11.22 -0.13 -4.29
CA MET A 51 9.97 -0.61 -4.89
C MET A 51 8.96 -1.06 -3.85
N ARG A 52 9.38 -1.82 -2.82
CA ARG A 52 8.47 -2.28 -1.76
C ARG A 52 7.89 -1.14 -0.94
N ARG A 53 8.70 -0.12 -0.61
CA ARG A 53 8.21 1.07 0.12
C ARG A 53 7.15 1.81 -0.69
N TRP A 54 7.45 2.10 -1.95
CA TRP A 54 6.54 2.85 -2.83
C TRP A 54 5.29 2.07 -3.20
N TRP A 55 5.39 0.76 -3.39
CA TRP A 55 4.23 -0.11 -3.58
C TRP A 55 3.27 -0.06 -2.40
N LYS A 56 3.78 -0.13 -1.15
CA LYS A 56 2.92 0.03 0.04
C LYS A 56 2.25 1.39 0.07
N ALA A 57 2.97 2.46 -0.27
CA ALA A 57 2.40 3.80 -0.33
C ALA A 57 1.30 3.90 -1.38
N ALA A 58 1.50 3.33 -2.57
CA ALA A 58 0.50 3.30 -3.64
C ALA A 58 -0.73 2.48 -3.26
N MET A 59 -0.56 1.31 -2.64
CA MET A 59 -1.68 0.51 -2.12
C MET A 59 -2.49 1.26 -1.06
N LEU A 60 -1.83 2.01 -0.18
CA LEU A 60 -2.49 2.85 0.84
C LEU A 60 -3.15 4.10 0.23
N ASP A 61 -2.62 4.65 -0.86
CA ASP A 61 -3.24 5.74 -1.63
C ASP A 61 -4.53 5.26 -2.32
N ALA A 62 -4.53 4.03 -2.86
CA ALA A 62 -5.66 3.44 -3.57
C ALA A 62 -6.79 2.90 -2.66
N ALA A 63 -6.55 2.82 -1.35
CA ALA A 63 -7.52 2.28 -0.40
C ALA A 63 -8.78 3.16 -0.31
N PRO A 64 -10.00 2.58 -0.28
CA PRO A 64 -11.22 3.33 -0.05
C PRO A 64 -11.15 4.14 1.25
N GLY A 65 -11.44 5.43 1.17
CA GLY A 65 -11.38 6.35 2.31
C GLY A 65 -9.96 6.75 2.74
N ALA A 66 -8.92 6.50 1.94
CA ALA A 66 -7.54 6.89 2.25
C ALA A 66 -7.39 8.39 2.58
N GLU A 67 -8.06 9.26 1.80
CA GLU A 67 -8.03 10.71 2.03
C GLU A 67 -8.70 11.09 3.35
N ALA A 68 -9.91 10.58 3.61
CA ALA A 68 -10.63 10.81 4.86
C ALA A 68 -9.84 10.30 6.08
N SER A 69 -9.23 9.12 5.95
CA SER A 69 -8.35 8.53 6.98
C SER A 69 -7.17 9.44 7.30
N ARG A 70 -6.50 10.01 6.28
CA ARG A 70 -5.40 10.96 6.47
C ARG A 70 -5.84 12.27 7.09
N ALA A 71 -6.97 12.82 6.64
CA ALA A 71 -7.54 14.04 7.20
C ALA A 71 -7.93 13.88 8.68
N ASN A 72 -8.41 12.69 9.05
CA ASN A 72 -8.71 12.34 10.43
C ASN A 72 -7.44 12.21 11.26
N ALA A 73 -6.41 11.53 10.72
CA ALA A 73 -5.12 11.39 11.36
C ALA A 73 -4.44 12.76 11.60
N SER A 74 -4.39 13.63 10.59
CA SER A 74 -3.78 14.95 10.71
C SER A 74 -4.50 15.87 11.69
N ALA A 75 -5.81 15.68 11.85
CA ALA A 75 -6.63 16.44 12.80
C ALA A 75 -6.77 15.76 14.17
N GLY A 76 -6.11 14.63 14.41
CA GLY A 76 -6.15 13.94 15.70
C GLY A 76 -7.53 13.38 16.08
N ARG A 77 -8.36 13.02 15.11
CA ARG A 77 -9.75 12.56 15.34
C ARG A 77 -10.01 11.21 14.68
N ALA A 78 -11.05 10.51 15.13
CA ALA A 78 -11.43 9.18 14.64
C ALA A 78 -10.25 8.18 14.61
N LEU A 79 -9.33 8.35 15.57
CA LEU A 79 -8.18 7.46 15.76
C LEU A 79 -8.64 6.18 16.46
N VAL A 80 -7.92 5.10 16.21
CA VAL A 80 -8.06 3.83 16.94
C VAL A 80 -6.69 3.42 17.45
N SER A 81 -6.66 2.67 18.54
CA SER A 81 -5.40 2.06 18.99
C SER A 81 -4.92 1.04 17.97
N VAL A 82 -3.62 0.76 17.97
CA VAL A 82 -3.03 -0.27 17.10
C VAL A 82 -3.61 -1.65 17.43
N ASP A 83 -3.82 -1.93 18.72
CA ASP A 83 -4.38 -3.20 19.19
C ASP A 83 -5.82 -3.38 18.70
N ASP A 84 -6.65 -2.33 18.79
CA ASP A 84 -8.03 -2.37 18.27
C ASP A 84 -8.06 -2.56 16.75
N LEU A 85 -7.13 -1.93 16.03
CA LEU A 85 -7.02 -2.10 14.58
C LEU A 85 -6.62 -3.53 14.23
N ALA A 86 -5.65 -4.10 14.94
CA ALA A 86 -5.19 -5.47 14.72
C ALA A 86 -6.35 -6.47 14.93
N ALA A 87 -7.09 -6.33 16.03
CA ALA A 87 -8.25 -7.16 16.34
C ALA A 87 -9.33 -7.09 15.24
N ARG A 88 -9.59 -5.90 14.67
CA ARG A 88 -10.56 -5.71 13.57
C ARG A 88 -10.13 -6.29 12.23
N VAL A 89 -8.83 -6.42 12.00
CA VAL A 89 -8.28 -7.02 10.78
C VAL A 89 -8.28 -8.54 10.90
N GLU A 90 -7.92 -9.07 12.08
CA GLU A 90 -7.94 -10.50 12.36
C GLU A 90 -9.37 -11.06 12.34
N GLY A 91 -10.35 -10.36 12.90
CA GLY A 91 -11.77 -10.76 12.84
C GLY A 91 -12.42 -10.62 11.46
N ARG A 92 -11.72 -10.09 10.46
CA ARG A 92 -12.18 -9.99 9.05
C ARG A 92 -11.57 -11.06 8.14
N ARG A 93 -10.66 -11.88 8.66
CA ARG A 93 -10.07 -13.05 7.99
C ARG A 93 -10.87 -14.31 8.30
#